data_AF-A0A7Y4ZBI7-F1
#
_entry.id   AF-A0A7Y4ZBI7-F1
#
_cell.length_a   1.000
_cell.length_b   1.000
_cell.length_c   1.000
_cell.angle_alpha   90.00
_cell.angle_beta   90.00
_cell.angle_gamma   90.00
#
_symmetry.space_group_name_H-M   'P 1'
#
loop_
_entity.id
_entity.type
_entity.pdbx_description
1 polymer ?
#
loop_
_entity_poly.entity_id
_entity_poly.type
_entity_poly.pdbx_seq_one_letter_code
_entity_poly.pdbx_strand_id
1 'polypeptide(L)' 'DALISKRVYKPAFSHNKAVSLIREGKNTHFDPLIVEAFEAIHGQFLDIALHFLDSNDQRETLLADEE' A
#
# COMPACT_ATOMS: atom_id res chain seq x y z
N ASP A 1 -0.04 -4.81 2.98
CA ASP A 1 -0.18 -4.84 4.44
C ASP A 1 0.97 -4.11 5.14
N ALA A 2 2.13 -4.74 5.32
CA ALA A 2 3.18 -4.20 6.17
C ALA A 2 3.75 -2.80 5.81
N LEU A 3 3.56 -2.31 4.57
CA LEU A 3 3.92 -0.95 4.15
C LEU A 3 2.88 0.10 4.60
N ILE A 4 1.61 -0.26 4.66
CA ILE A 4 0.49 0.62 5.02
C ILE A 4 0.11 0.53 6.50
N SER A 5 0.78 -0.33 7.27
CA SER A 5 0.59 -0.46 8.72
C SER A 5 1.67 0.33 9.48
N LYS A 6 1.24 1.10 10.50
CA LYS A 6 2.17 1.81 11.38
C LYS A 6 3.01 0.81 12.18
N ARG A 7 4.31 1.06 12.26
CA ARG A 7 5.25 0.32 13.11
C ARG A 7 5.82 1.26 14.17
N VAL A 8 6.33 0.72 15.27
CA VAL A 8 6.90 1.50 16.39
C VAL A 8 7.95 2.52 15.93
N TYR A 9 8.75 2.17 14.92
CA TYR A 9 9.87 2.96 14.42
C TYR A 9 9.64 3.53 13.01
N LYS A 10 8.47 3.29 12.39
CA LYS A 10 8.23 3.69 11.01
C LYS A 10 6.75 4.02 10.79
N PRO A 11 6.43 5.22 10.27
CA PRO A 11 5.06 5.55 9.91
C PRO A 11 4.56 4.62 8.79
N ALA A 12 3.24 4.48 8.69
CA ALA A 12 2.60 3.87 7.54
C ALA A 12 2.85 4.74 6.30
N PHE A 13 2.96 4.10 5.14
CA PHE A 13 2.90 4.78 3.85
C PHE A 13 1.44 4.90 3.38
N SER A 14 1.19 5.87 2.51
CA SER A 14 -0.08 5.90 1.75
C SER A 14 -0.20 4.69 0.83
N HIS A 15 -1.42 4.40 0.39
CA HIS A 15 -1.66 3.31 -0.56
C HIS A 15 -0.88 3.52 -1.86
N ASN A 16 -0.94 4.74 -2.40
CA ASN A 16 -0.25 5.09 -3.64
C ASN A 16 1.27 4.92 -3.50
N LYS A 17 1.84 5.33 -2.36
CA LYS A 17 3.27 5.13 -2.10
C LYS A 17 3.65 3.65 -1.99
N ALA A 18 2.82 2.85 -1.31
CA ALA A 18 3.04 1.40 -1.22
C ALA A 18 2.98 0.70 -2.58
N VAL A 19 2.03 1.09 -3.45
CA VAL A 19 1.93 0.59 -4.83
C VAL A 19 3.18 0.94 -5.64
N SER A 20 3.64 2.19 -5.57
CA SER A 20 4.86 2.63 -6.26
C SER A 20 6.10 1.85 -5.82
N LEU A 21 6.26 1.63 -4.51
CA LEU A 21 7.38 0.83 -3.98
C LEU A 21 7.33 -0.64 -4.45
N ILE A 22 6.13 -1.24 -4.53
CA ILE A 22 5.97 -2.60 -5.05
C ILE A 22 6.32 -2.65 -6.55
N ARG A 23 5.87 -1.65 -7.32
CA ARG A 23 6.19 -1.52 -8.74
C ARG A 23 7.69 -1.35 -8.99
N GLU A 24 8.37 -0.51 -8.20
CA GLU A 24 9.82 -0.32 -8.25
C GLU A 24 10.58 -1.63 -7.95
N GLY A 25 10.01 -2.50 -7.11
CA GLY A 25 10.55 -3.82 -6.79
C GLY A 25 10.35 -4.90 -7.88
N LYS A 26 9.67 -4.60 -8.99
CA LYS A 26 9.43 -5.54 -10.10
C LYS A 26 10.75 -6.03 -10.69
N ASN A 27 10.87 -7.33 -10.96
CA ASN A 27 12.09 -8.01 -11.45
C ASN A 27 13.26 -8.08 -10.44
N THR A 28 13.13 -7.50 -9.24
CA THR A 28 14.17 -7.58 -8.20
C THR A 28 13.68 -8.33 -6.98
N HIS A 29 12.79 -7.71 -6.22
CA HIS A 29 12.19 -8.25 -5.00
C HIS A 29 10.95 -9.06 -5.29
N PHE A 30 10.26 -8.76 -6.40
CA PHE A 30 8.98 -9.37 -6.76
C PHE A 30 9.04 -9.94 -8.18
N ASP A 31 8.36 -11.09 -8.34
CA ASP A 31 8.09 -11.68 -9.64
C ASP A 31 7.26 -10.70 -10.50
N PRO A 32 7.68 -10.41 -11.74
CA PRO A 32 6.96 -9.52 -12.65
C PRO A 32 5.48 -9.84 -12.85
N LEU A 33 5.11 -11.11 -12.95
CA LEU A 33 3.73 -11.54 -13.16
C LEU A 33 2.87 -11.28 -11.91
N ILE A 34 3.47 -11.41 -10.73
CA ILE A 34 2.79 -11.10 -9.47
C ILE A 34 2.57 -9.60 -9.32
N VAL A 35 3.54 -8.77 -9.71
CA VAL A 35 3.37 -7.31 -9.72
C VAL A 35 2.28 -6.89 -10.69
N GLU A 36 2.22 -7.48 -11.89
CA GLU A 36 1.16 -7.21 -12.87
C GLU A 36 -0.23 -7.62 -12.35
N ALA A 37 -0.33 -8.79 -11.73
CA ALA A 37 -1.58 -9.24 -11.10
C ALA A 37 -2.00 -8.30 -9.95
N PHE A 38 -1.04 -7.86 -9.12
CA PHE A 38 -1.27 -6.89 -8.05
C PHE A 38 -1.75 -5.54 -8.62
N GLU A 39 -1.14 -5.02 -9.68
CA GLU A 39 -1.54 -3.78 -10.34
C GLU A 39 -2.95 -3.85 -10.94
N ALA A 40 -3.43 -5.03 -11.34
CA ALA A 40 -4.81 -5.18 -11.80
C ALA A 40 -5.84 -5.08 -10.65
N ILE A 41 -5.43 -5.34 -9.40
CA ILE A 41 -6.36 -5.48 -8.25
C ILE A 41 -6.02 -4.60 -7.04
N HIS A 42 -5.00 -3.75 -7.09
CA HIS A 42 -4.57 -2.97 -5.92
C HIS A 42 -5.67 -2.03 -5.39
N GLY A 43 -6.65 -1.63 -6.21
CA GLY A 43 -7.84 -0.92 -5.73
C GLY A 43 -8.65 -1.72 -4.72
N GLN A 44 -8.80 -3.04 -4.92
CA GLN A 44 -9.46 -3.92 -3.96
C GLN A 44 -8.66 -4.03 -2.65
N PHE A 45 -7.33 -3.94 -2.71
CA PHE A 45 -6.49 -3.90 -1.52
C PHE A 45 -6.72 -2.61 -0.72
N LEU A 46 -6.96 -1.48 -1.39
CA LEU A 46 -7.34 -0.23 -0.73
C LEU A 46 -8.70 -0.37 -0.04
N ASP A 47 -9.70 -0.94 -0.72
CA ASP A 47 -11.03 -1.16 -0.14
C ASP A 47 -10.97 -2.04 1.12
N ILE A 48 -10.21 -3.14 1.05
CA ILE A 48 -9.96 -4.02 2.18
C ILE A 48 -9.27 -3.24 3.31
N ALA A 49 -8.21 -2.51 3.01
CA ALA A 49 -7.49 -1.74 4.02
C ALA A 49 -8.41 -0.71 4.70
N LEU A 50 -9.20 0.04 3.93
CA LEU A 50 -10.18 1.03 4.43
C LEU A 50 -11.27 0.41 5.31
N HIS A 51 -11.68 -0.82 5.03
CA HIS A 51 -12.69 -1.54 5.80
C HIS A 51 -12.18 -1.95 7.19
N PHE A 52 -10.88 -2.27 7.31
CA PHE A 52 -10.26 -2.78 8.52
C PHE A 52 -9.41 -1.75 9.28
N LEU A 53 -9.56 -0.46 8.99
CA LEU A 53 -8.88 0.60 9.75
C LEU A 53 -9.46 0.74 11.16
N ASP A 54 -8.58 0.98 12.13
CA ASP A 54 -8.95 1.19 13.53
C ASP A 54 -9.21 2.67 13.85
N SER A 55 -8.72 3.61 13.04
CA SER A 55 -8.85 5.05 13.31
C SER A 55 -8.95 5.94 12.05
N ASN A 56 -9.47 7.15 12.24
CA ASN A 56 -9.53 8.16 11.18
C ASN A 56 -8.14 8.64 10.75
N ASP A 57 -7.18 8.76 11.67
CA ASP A 57 -5.80 9.12 11.34
C ASP A 57 -5.16 8.12 10.36
N GLN A 58 -5.46 6.82 10.53
CA GLN A 58 -4.99 5.79 9.59
C GLN A 58 -5.65 5.96 8.22
N ARG A 59 -6.93 6.37 8.16
CA ARG A 59 -7.65 6.63 6.91
C ARG A 59 -7.02 7.80 6.15
N GLU A 60 -6.75 8.90 6.84
CA GLU A 60 -6.11 10.08 6.26
C GLU A 60 -4.72 9.73 5.73
N THR A 61 -3.93 8.98 6.50
CA THR A 61 -2.60 8.53 6.05
C THR A 61 -2.69 7.66 4.80
N LEU A 62 -3.63 6.71 4.77
CA LEU A 62 -3.77 5.75 3.67
C LEU A 62 -4.22 6.42 2.37
N LEU A 63 -5.06 7.46 2.47
CA LEU A 63 -5.62 8.23 1.36
C LEU A 63 -4.78 9.46 0.98
N ALA A 64 -3.64 9.69 1.64
CA ALA A 64 -2.78 10.83 1.33
C ALA A 64 -2.21 10.69 -0.09
N ASP A 65 -2.46 11.69 -0.93
CA ASP A 65 -1.78 11.86 -2.20
C ASP A 65 -0.37 12.42 -1.92
N GLU A 66 0.64 11.60 -2.17
CA GLU A 66 2.04 12.05 -2.13
C GLU A 66 2.39 12.60 -3.51
N GLU A 67 2.74 13.90 -3.56
CA GLU A 67 3.18 14.66 -4.75
C GLU A 67 4.51 14.15 -5.32
#